data_AF-A0A9W8NL65-F1
#
_entry.id   AF-A0A9W8NL65-F1
#
_cell.length_a   1.000
_cell.length_b   1.000
_cell.length_c   1.000
_cell.angle_alpha   90.00
_cell.angle_beta   90.00
_cell.angle_gamma   90.00
#
_symmetry.space_group_name_H-M   'P 1'
#
loop_
_entity.id
_entity.type
_entity.pdbx_description
1 polymer ?
#
loop_
_entity_poly.entity_id
_entity_poly.type
_entity_poly.pdbx_seq_one_letter_code
_entity_poly.pdbx_strand_id
1 'polypeptide(L)'
;MTKAQTAAGAAEGSSLGQELNIWKDVDGRVLPGDFVDYELPSWARSRPLQVEISQLDDEYGVDLYVSPKSSRQRALPRDFEHVFSASTFPKGETGVKRVTILPSNVELDEAEALLISVHAYSHGENSTELVKVPRPFRIRAKNVTANQDDVASTVKSSTEVHGDNEEQCKNCRQWIPKQTMILHENFCRRNNVACADCGAVFQKSSAEWEKHWHCPHDEAKGSSEASKQKHDYIYHNEHQCQSCSFKTNSLLDLARHRTTVCPGKIILCRFCHLEVPQEGDPFNPSPESLVSGLSEHELADGARTTDCHLCSKIIRLRDMATHLKHHDLEKAHRPKPDVCRNANCGRTLHGVGKNGAVGNGTHMGQGPGNDIGLCSLCFSPLYVSLHDPEGKALKRRIERKYLSQMMTGCGKKWCRNEWCKTGRANTGLEAKGSSAQVVLPMIKPLMDTFRDPGKPMFFCVDESNQRRRTLAEMLASEKAWDPEWCIAACEAEGPNLDKAREWLMNWAPMKE
;
A
#
# COMPACT_ATOMS: atom_id res chain seq x y z
N MET A 1 28.57 19.70 25.79
CA MET A 1 30.03 19.66 25.62
C MET A 1 30.33 18.80 24.39
N THR A 2 30.98 19.39 23.40
CA THR A 2 31.28 18.82 22.08
C THR A 2 32.38 17.76 22.21
N LYS A 3 32.01 16.47 22.20
CA LYS A 3 32.97 15.35 22.07
C LYS A 3 33.54 15.38 20.65
N ALA A 4 34.87 15.43 20.54
CA ALA A 4 35.58 15.35 19.27
C ALA A 4 35.31 13.99 18.61
N GLN A 5 34.46 13.98 17.57
CA GLN A 5 34.27 12.83 16.69
C GLN A 5 35.54 12.66 15.84
N THR A 6 36.28 11.57 16.06
CA THR A 6 37.31 11.11 15.13
C THR A 6 36.65 10.83 13.78
N ALA A 7 37.22 11.34 12.68
CA ALA A 7 36.60 11.28 11.36
C ALA A 7 36.29 9.84 10.93
N ALA A 8 35.03 9.56 10.58
CA ALA A 8 34.60 8.28 10.04
C ALA A 8 35.36 7.98 8.74
N GLY A 9 35.93 6.77 8.63
CA GLY A 9 36.76 6.35 7.49
C GLY A 9 38.28 6.47 7.66
N ALA A 10 38.80 6.94 8.80
CA ALA A 10 40.23 6.81 9.13
C ALA A 10 40.56 5.40 9.65
N ALA A 11 41.82 4.94 9.51
CA ALA A 11 42.27 3.60 9.96
C ALA A 11 42.06 3.35 11.47
N GLU A 12 41.93 4.41 12.26
CA GLU A 12 41.70 4.40 13.71
C GLU A 12 40.22 4.62 14.10
N GLY A 13 39.32 4.80 13.12
CA GLY A 13 37.91 5.15 13.33
C GLY A 13 36.91 4.04 13.00
N SER A 14 35.63 4.31 13.28
CA SER A 14 34.51 3.49 12.80
C SER A 14 34.41 3.55 11.27
N SER A 15 34.01 2.43 10.66
CA SER A 15 33.82 2.32 9.22
C SER A 15 32.67 3.20 8.73
N LEU A 16 32.76 3.64 7.48
CA LEU A 16 31.62 4.28 6.83
C LEU A 16 30.59 3.21 6.46
N GLY A 17 29.33 3.50 6.79
CA GLY A 17 28.18 2.74 6.35
C GLY A 17 28.07 2.65 4.83
N GLN A 18 27.49 1.57 4.32
CA GLN A 18 27.25 1.41 2.87
C GLN A 18 26.03 0.55 2.57
N GLU A 19 25.62 0.51 1.30
CA GLU A 19 24.57 -0.40 0.85
C GLU A 19 25.07 -1.84 0.83
N LEU A 20 24.26 -2.75 1.37
CA LEU A 20 24.51 -4.19 1.36
C LEU A 20 23.84 -4.85 0.16
N ASN A 21 24.40 -5.99 -0.23
CA ASN A 21 23.83 -6.87 -1.23
C ASN A 21 23.84 -8.30 -0.69
N ILE A 22 22.80 -9.08 -1.01
CA ILE A 22 22.64 -10.47 -0.58
C ILE A 22 23.75 -11.44 -1.05
N TRP A 23 24.64 -11.00 -1.94
CA TRP A 23 25.70 -11.82 -2.54
C TRP A 23 27.09 -11.56 -1.98
N LYS A 24 27.31 -10.45 -1.26
CA LYS A 24 28.66 -10.01 -0.87
C LYS A 24 28.75 -9.80 0.63
N ASP A 25 29.84 -10.30 1.20
CA ASP A 25 30.22 -10.03 2.57
C ASP A 25 30.95 -8.68 2.62
N VAL A 26 30.76 -7.95 3.71
CA VAL A 26 31.40 -6.65 3.94
C VAL A 26 32.18 -6.70 5.23
N ASP A 27 33.47 -6.38 5.15
CA ASP A 27 34.32 -6.18 6.32
C ASP A 27 34.12 -4.76 6.86
N GLY A 28 34.01 -4.64 8.17
CA GLY A 28 33.78 -3.39 8.88
C GLY A 28 34.48 -3.36 10.23
N ARG A 29 34.50 -2.18 10.84
CA ARG A 29 35.05 -1.92 12.17
C ARG A 29 34.22 -0.87 12.87
N VAL A 30 34.00 -1.02 14.17
CA VAL A 30 33.20 -0.09 14.97
C VAL A 30 33.89 0.21 16.30
N LEU A 31 33.93 1.50 16.67
CA LEU A 31 34.44 1.92 17.98
C LEU A 31 33.39 1.68 19.07
N PRO A 32 33.81 1.36 20.32
CA PRO A 32 32.88 1.26 21.44
C PRO A 32 32.01 2.52 21.59
N GLY A 33 30.69 2.35 21.58
CA GLY A 33 29.67 3.40 21.64
C GLY A 33 29.24 3.97 20.28
N ASP A 34 29.93 3.63 19.19
CA ASP A 34 29.56 4.07 17.84
C ASP A 34 28.66 3.05 17.13
N PHE A 35 28.00 3.52 16.07
CA PHE A 35 27.17 2.74 15.16
C PHE A 35 27.73 2.81 13.74
N VAL A 36 27.69 1.69 13.02
CA VAL A 36 27.91 1.64 11.58
C VAL A 36 26.61 1.23 10.91
N ASP A 37 26.05 2.12 10.10
CA ASP A 37 24.73 1.99 9.50
C ASP A 37 24.82 1.46 8.07
N TYR A 38 23.99 0.49 7.73
CA TYR A 38 23.91 -0.16 6.42
C TYR A 38 22.46 -0.16 5.93
N GLU A 39 22.28 -0.12 4.62
CA GLU A 39 20.96 -0.24 3.99
C GLU A 39 20.95 -1.45 3.04
N LEU A 40 19.97 -2.34 3.18
CA LEU A 40 19.71 -3.41 2.22
C LEU A 40 18.48 -3.00 1.40
N PRO A 41 18.68 -2.45 0.18
CA PRO A 41 17.60 -1.85 -0.62
C PRO A 41 16.67 -2.91 -1.22
N SER A 42 17.13 -4.13 -1.42
CA SER A 42 16.32 -5.19 -2.05
C SER A 42 16.74 -6.59 -1.63
N TRP A 43 15.77 -7.47 -1.46
CA TRP A 43 15.94 -8.89 -1.19
C TRP A 43 14.72 -9.68 -1.69
N ALA A 44 14.85 -11.00 -1.78
CA ALA A 44 13.71 -11.85 -2.13
C ALA A 44 12.75 -12.00 -0.94
N ARG A 45 11.57 -11.37 -1.00
CA ARG A 45 10.57 -11.38 0.07
C ARG A 45 9.87 -12.71 0.30
N SER A 46 9.93 -13.62 -0.67
CA SER A 46 9.32 -14.95 -0.58
C SER A 46 10.13 -15.95 0.23
N ARG A 47 11.35 -15.59 0.65
CA ARG A 47 12.27 -16.49 1.37
C ARG A 47 12.76 -15.84 2.66
N PRO A 48 13.08 -16.64 3.70
CA PRO A 48 13.73 -16.12 4.89
C PRO A 48 15.02 -15.39 4.53
N LEU A 49 15.24 -14.26 5.18
CA LEU A 49 16.46 -13.47 5.08
C LEU A 49 17.24 -13.64 6.38
N GLN A 50 18.53 -13.96 6.27
CA GLN A 50 19.45 -14.02 7.39
C GLN A 50 20.46 -12.89 7.28
N VAL A 51 20.54 -12.07 8.32
CA VAL A 51 21.57 -11.04 8.48
C VAL A 51 22.49 -11.50 9.60
N GLU A 52 23.77 -11.69 9.31
CA GLU A 52 24.75 -12.19 10.26
C GLU A 52 25.98 -11.29 10.33
N ILE A 53 26.53 -11.18 11.53
CA ILE A 53 27.85 -10.60 11.80
C ILE A 53 28.76 -11.72 12.31
N SER A 54 29.98 -11.77 11.79
CA SER A 54 30.97 -12.81 12.04
C SER A 54 32.34 -12.20 12.33
N GLN A 55 33.32 -13.05 12.69
CA GLN A 55 34.67 -12.64 13.11
C GLN A 55 34.67 -11.80 14.39
N LEU A 56 33.79 -12.17 15.32
CA LEU A 56 33.68 -11.47 16.61
C LEU A 56 34.65 -12.07 17.62
N ASP A 57 35.49 -11.22 18.22
CA ASP A 57 36.47 -11.61 19.23
C ASP A 57 35.81 -12.03 20.55
N ASP A 58 34.66 -11.42 20.88
CA ASP A 58 33.90 -11.68 22.10
C ASP A 58 32.39 -11.66 21.85
N GLU A 59 31.63 -12.28 22.75
CA GLU A 59 30.16 -12.30 22.69
C GLU A 59 29.56 -10.93 23.01
N TYR A 60 30.25 -10.11 23.78
CA TYR A 60 29.63 -8.93 24.39
C TYR A 60 29.97 -7.62 23.67
N GLY A 61 30.93 -7.66 22.74
CA GLY A 61 31.46 -6.47 22.11
C GLY A 61 30.59 -5.83 21.05
N VAL A 62 30.03 -6.61 20.14
CA VAL A 62 29.36 -6.09 18.94
C VAL A 62 27.95 -6.67 18.80
N ASP A 63 26.96 -5.82 18.62
CA ASP A 63 25.55 -6.16 18.45
C ASP A 63 25.04 -5.79 17.06
N LEU A 64 24.02 -6.52 16.63
CA LEU A 64 23.34 -6.31 15.36
C LEU A 64 21.90 -5.86 15.61
N TYR A 65 21.50 -4.75 15.00
CA TYR A 65 20.14 -4.22 15.04
C TYR A 65 19.59 -4.09 13.62
N VAL A 66 18.33 -4.44 13.42
CA VAL A 66 17.67 -4.38 12.10
C VAL A 66 16.27 -3.80 12.25
N SER A 67 15.91 -2.87 11.38
CA SER A 67 14.57 -2.30 11.28
C SER A 67 14.15 -2.17 9.82
N PRO A 68 12.89 -2.48 9.47
CA PRO A 68 12.35 -2.21 8.14
C PRO A 68 12.17 -0.71 7.95
N LYS A 69 12.58 -0.20 6.78
CA LYS A 69 12.29 1.16 6.32
C LYS A 69 10.95 1.14 5.62
N SER A 70 9.94 1.81 6.16
CA SER A 70 8.60 1.88 5.56
C SER A 70 7.95 3.22 5.83
N SER A 71 6.76 3.45 5.29
CA SER A 71 5.95 4.63 5.63
C SER A 71 5.71 4.77 7.14
N ARG A 72 5.76 3.67 7.90
CA ARG A 72 5.52 3.64 9.35
C ARG A 72 6.77 3.55 10.20
N GLN A 73 7.95 3.42 9.63
CA GLN A 73 9.22 3.34 10.36
C GLN A 73 10.34 3.95 9.51
N ARG A 74 10.82 5.14 9.91
CA ARG A 74 11.89 5.86 9.20
C ARG A 74 13.21 5.94 9.96
N ALA A 75 13.18 5.79 11.28
CA ALA A 75 14.36 5.94 12.12
C ALA A 75 15.37 4.79 11.88
N LEU A 76 16.66 5.14 11.93
CA LEU A 76 17.76 4.18 11.90
C LEU A 76 17.73 3.31 13.17
N PRO A 77 18.05 2.01 13.07
CA PRO A 77 18.11 1.13 14.23
C PRO A 77 19.13 1.61 15.26
N ARG A 78 18.71 1.71 16.52
CA ARG A 78 19.57 1.97 17.67
C ARG A 78 19.31 0.92 18.74
N ASP A 79 20.18 0.87 19.74
CA ASP A 79 20.05 -0.01 20.90
C ASP A 79 18.69 0.14 21.60
N PHE A 80 18.19 1.36 21.73
CA PHE A 80 16.86 1.65 22.27
C PHE A 80 15.73 1.68 21.24
N GLU A 81 15.99 1.54 19.93
CA GLU A 81 14.98 1.68 18.88
C GLU A 81 15.29 0.75 17.69
N HIS A 82 14.82 -0.48 17.76
CA HIS A 82 14.99 -1.47 16.70
C HIS A 82 13.82 -2.46 16.69
N VAL A 83 13.65 -3.18 15.58
CA VAL A 83 12.61 -4.22 15.44
C VAL A 83 13.20 -5.60 15.72
N PHE A 84 14.35 -5.91 15.14
CA PHE A 84 15.06 -7.17 15.34
C PHE A 84 16.45 -6.90 15.88
N SER A 85 16.95 -7.80 16.72
CA SER A 85 18.30 -7.71 17.27
C SER A 85 18.96 -9.08 17.45
N ALA A 86 20.28 -9.08 17.42
CA ALA A 86 21.09 -10.21 17.86
C ALA A 86 22.21 -9.70 18.77
N SER A 87 22.08 -9.99 20.07
CA SER A 87 22.99 -9.52 21.12
C SER A 87 23.78 -10.65 21.80
N THR A 88 23.39 -11.91 21.58
CA THR A 88 24.03 -13.12 22.13
C THR A 88 24.35 -14.11 21.02
N PHE A 89 25.27 -15.05 21.27
CA PHE A 89 25.56 -16.11 20.31
C PHE A 89 24.45 -17.18 20.27
N PRO A 90 24.15 -17.74 19.09
CA PRO A 90 23.29 -18.91 18.98
C PRO A 90 23.85 -20.09 19.81
N LYS A 91 22.96 -20.93 20.34
CA LYS A 91 23.35 -22.10 21.14
C LYS A 91 24.32 -23.00 20.34
N GLY A 92 25.55 -23.13 20.83
CA GLY A 92 26.57 -24.00 20.23
C GLY A 92 27.43 -23.34 19.15
N GLU A 93 27.24 -22.04 18.87
CA GLU A 93 28.09 -21.26 17.98
C GLU A 93 28.87 -20.19 18.76
N THR A 94 30.06 -19.84 18.28
CA THR A 94 30.89 -18.76 18.86
C THR A 94 31.42 -17.88 17.74
N GLY A 95 31.48 -16.57 17.97
CA GLY A 95 32.06 -15.60 17.02
C GLY A 95 31.11 -15.19 15.88
N VAL A 96 29.83 -15.61 15.93
CA VAL A 96 28.80 -15.25 14.95
C VAL A 96 27.50 -14.91 15.67
N LYS A 97 26.88 -13.78 15.30
CA LYS A 97 25.52 -13.41 15.70
C LYS A 97 24.66 -13.25 14.45
N ARG A 98 23.41 -13.69 14.50
CA ARG A 98 22.52 -13.64 13.35
C ARG A 98 21.08 -13.33 13.72
N VAL A 99 20.41 -12.58 12.86
CA VAL A 99 18.97 -12.35 12.86
C VAL A 99 18.37 -13.09 11.66
N THR A 100 17.33 -13.86 11.89
CA THR A 100 16.55 -14.49 10.81
C THR A 100 15.19 -13.82 10.73
N ILE A 101 14.90 -13.21 9.58
CA ILE A 101 13.66 -12.50 9.29
C ILE A 101 12.84 -13.36 8.34
N LEU A 102 11.63 -13.73 8.77
CA LEU A 102 10.73 -14.59 8.01
C LEU A 102 9.84 -13.74 7.09
N PRO A 103 9.41 -14.28 5.93
CA PRO A 103 8.42 -13.63 5.07
C PRO A 103 7.09 -13.32 5.78
N SER A 104 6.77 -14.06 6.83
CA SER A 104 5.54 -13.92 7.62
C SER A 104 5.62 -12.83 8.69
N ASN A 105 6.77 -12.16 8.86
CA ASN A 105 6.89 -11.05 9.81
C ASN A 105 6.05 -9.86 9.33
N VAL A 106 5.04 -9.49 10.13
CA VAL A 106 4.13 -8.36 9.84
C VAL A 106 4.88 -7.04 9.72
N GLU A 107 6.03 -6.92 10.38
CA GLU A 107 6.87 -5.73 10.36
C GLU A 107 7.47 -5.46 8.97
N LEU A 108 7.50 -6.45 8.07
CA LEU A 108 7.98 -6.30 6.69
C LEU A 108 6.91 -5.79 5.72
N ASP A 109 5.65 -5.66 6.16
CA ASP A 109 4.58 -5.17 5.30
C ASP A 109 4.88 -3.73 4.85
N GLU A 110 4.72 -3.48 3.55
CA GLU A 110 5.09 -2.22 2.89
C GLU A 110 6.55 -1.74 3.10
N ALA A 111 7.46 -2.60 3.61
CA ALA A 111 8.87 -2.22 3.74
C ALA A 111 9.44 -1.86 2.37
N GLU A 112 10.28 -0.83 2.27
CA GLU A 112 10.97 -0.40 1.04
C GLU A 112 12.39 -0.99 1.02
N ALA A 113 13.05 -0.96 2.18
CA ALA A 113 14.41 -1.45 2.41
C ALA A 113 14.53 -1.98 3.86
N LEU A 114 15.67 -2.58 4.20
CA LEU A 114 16.04 -2.84 5.59
C LEU A 114 17.19 -1.92 6.00
N LEU A 115 17.03 -1.27 7.14
CA LEU A 115 18.09 -0.52 7.82
C LEU A 115 18.75 -1.47 8.82
N ILE A 116 20.07 -1.53 8.80
CA ILE A 116 20.86 -2.43 9.63
C ILE A 116 21.92 -1.60 10.32
N SER A 117 22.06 -1.75 11.63
CA SER A 117 23.08 -1.03 12.40
C SER A 117 23.92 -2.02 13.20
N VAL A 118 25.23 -1.90 13.07
CA VAL A 118 26.21 -2.64 13.87
C VAL A 118 26.76 -1.72 14.94
N HIS A 119 26.65 -2.14 16.20
CA HIS A 119 26.99 -1.31 17.36
C HIS A 119 28.01 -2.01 18.23
N ALA A 120 29.07 -1.32 18.63
CA ALA A 120 29.94 -1.85 19.68
C ALA A 120 29.49 -1.35 21.06
N TYR A 121 29.11 -2.28 21.94
CA TYR A 121 28.66 -1.94 23.28
C TYR A 121 29.77 -1.26 24.11
N SER A 122 29.39 -0.19 24.82
CA SER A 122 30.25 0.51 25.78
C SER A 122 29.43 0.94 26.99
N HIS A 123 29.86 0.54 28.19
CA HIS A 123 29.21 0.96 29.43
C HIS A 123 29.91 2.18 30.03
N GLY A 124 29.15 3.27 30.25
CA GLY A 124 29.37 4.43 31.14
C GLY A 124 30.81 4.92 31.45
N GLU A 125 31.07 6.18 31.06
CA GLU A 125 32.10 7.22 31.38
C GLU A 125 33.34 7.00 32.30
N ASN A 126 33.55 5.84 32.95
CA ASN A 126 34.70 5.56 33.83
C ASN A 126 35.78 4.65 33.21
N SER A 127 35.71 4.36 31.91
CA SER A 127 36.78 3.68 31.19
C SER A 127 37.76 4.69 30.60
N THR A 128 38.48 5.43 31.45
CA THR A 128 39.39 6.49 31.01
C THR A 128 40.58 5.98 30.18
N GLU A 129 40.86 4.68 30.11
CA GLU A 129 41.97 4.15 29.29
C GLU A 129 41.72 2.77 28.65
N LEU A 130 40.52 2.19 28.75
CA LEU A 130 40.20 0.93 28.07
C LEU A 130 39.81 1.19 26.60
N VAL A 131 40.85 1.56 25.84
CA VAL A 131 41.09 1.19 24.45
C VAL A 131 40.01 1.62 23.44
N LYS A 132 40.22 2.77 22.80
CA LYS A 132 39.59 3.18 21.53
C LYS A 132 40.04 2.29 20.35
N VAL A 133 40.06 0.96 20.52
CA VAL A 133 40.40 0.04 19.42
C VAL A 133 39.11 -0.32 18.70
N PRO A 134 39.05 -0.09 17.38
CA PRO A 134 37.93 -0.53 16.57
C PRO A 134 37.78 -2.05 16.63
N ARG A 135 36.58 -2.53 16.95
CA ARG A 135 36.25 -3.96 16.93
C ARG A 135 35.95 -4.38 15.50
N PRO A 136 36.71 -5.31 14.90
CA PRO A 136 36.44 -5.79 13.56
C PRO A 136 35.19 -6.67 13.53
N PHE A 137 34.49 -6.65 12.41
CA PHE A 137 33.38 -7.56 12.13
C PHE A 137 33.24 -7.77 10.63
N ARG A 138 32.59 -8.86 10.25
CA ARG A 138 32.15 -9.11 8.87
C ARG A 138 30.66 -9.29 8.83
N ILE A 139 29.95 -8.42 8.11
CA ILE A 139 28.49 -8.47 7.95
C ILE A 139 28.10 -9.11 6.62
N ARG A 140 27.04 -9.93 6.66
CA ARG A 140 26.46 -10.57 5.48
C ARG A 140 24.94 -10.64 5.59
N ALA A 141 24.27 -10.28 4.50
CA ALA A 141 22.85 -10.61 4.30
C ALA A 141 22.75 -11.75 3.28
N LYS A 142 21.91 -12.76 3.53
CA LYS A 142 21.68 -13.87 2.60
C LYS A 142 20.25 -14.40 2.69
N ASN A 143 19.65 -14.73 1.55
CA ASN A 143 18.40 -15.48 1.54
C ASN A 143 18.68 -16.96 1.86
N VAL A 144 17.93 -17.52 2.81
CA VAL A 144 18.01 -18.94 3.12
C VAL A 144 17.33 -19.70 1.97
N THR A 145 18.05 -20.58 1.30
CA THR A 145 17.47 -21.48 0.29
C THR A 145 17.11 -22.80 0.97
N ALA A 146 15.92 -23.33 0.66
CA ALA A 146 15.46 -24.64 1.18
C ALA A 146 16.35 -25.83 0.74
N ASN A 147 17.34 -25.61 -0.13
CA ASN A 147 18.34 -26.60 -0.53
C ASN A 147 19.74 -26.34 0.05
N GLN A 148 19.83 -25.45 1.04
CA GLN A 148 20.96 -25.36 1.97
C GLN A 148 20.45 -25.48 3.39
N ASP A 149 19.79 -26.61 3.67
CA ASP A 149 19.89 -27.25 4.98
C ASP A 149 21.29 -27.87 5.14
N ASP A 150 22.29 -27.00 5.23
CA ASP A 150 23.27 -27.08 6.30
C ASP A 150 22.89 -25.86 7.16
N VAL A 151 21.96 -25.93 8.11
CA VAL A 151 22.12 -26.60 9.40
C VAL A 151 20.71 -26.91 9.96
N ALA A 152 20.09 -27.96 9.45
CA ALA A 152 18.98 -28.64 10.12
C ALA A 152 19.09 -30.16 9.95
N SER A 153 20.31 -30.70 10.01
CA SER A 153 20.63 -32.08 10.45
C SER A 153 22.12 -32.36 10.28
N THR A 154 22.94 -31.66 11.07
CA THR A 154 24.21 -32.24 11.53
C THR A 154 24.30 -32.11 13.04
N VAL A 155 23.23 -32.52 13.73
CA VAL A 155 23.42 -33.40 14.88
C VAL A 155 23.80 -34.77 14.29
N LYS A 156 25.00 -34.85 13.72
CA LYS A 156 25.92 -35.79 14.33
C LYS A 156 26.10 -35.19 15.74
N SER A 157 25.31 -35.57 16.75
CA SER A 157 25.65 -36.77 17.49
C SER A 157 26.65 -37.57 16.68
N SER A 158 27.88 -37.07 16.73
CA SER A 158 28.91 -37.96 17.14
C SER A 158 28.40 -38.61 18.45
N THR A 159 27.50 -39.58 18.30
CA THR A 159 27.87 -40.92 18.70
C THR A 159 29.14 -41.17 17.89
N GLU A 160 30.25 -40.56 18.34
CA GLU A 160 31.53 -41.20 18.17
C GLU A 160 31.18 -42.59 18.67
N VAL A 161 31.29 -43.57 17.78
CA VAL A 161 31.26 -44.95 18.20
C VAL A 161 32.52 -45.05 19.05
N HIS A 162 32.41 -44.58 20.30
CA HIS A 162 33.43 -44.61 21.29
C HIS A 162 33.66 -46.10 21.43
N GLY A 163 34.84 -46.54 21.01
CA GLY A 163 35.18 -47.94 21.13
C GLY A 163 35.03 -48.35 22.60
N ASP A 164 34.84 -49.64 22.87
CA ASP A 164 34.78 -50.20 24.24
C ASP A 164 35.98 -49.82 25.13
N ASN A 165 37.00 -49.15 24.58
CA ASN A 165 38.19 -48.68 25.27
C ASN A 165 38.16 -47.21 25.71
N GLU A 166 37.06 -46.48 25.53
CA GLU A 166 36.89 -45.10 26.00
C GLU A 166 35.81 -44.99 27.09
N GLU A 167 36.00 -44.08 28.03
CA GLU A 167 35.04 -43.75 29.07
C GLU A 167 34.97 -42.23 29.29
N GLN A 168 33.79 -41.72 29.64
CA GLN A 168 33.57 -40.30 29.85
C GLN A 168 33.97 -39.87 31.27
N CYS A 169 34.84 -38.87 31.37
CA CYS A 169 35.25 -38.32 32.66
C CYS A 169 34.09 -37.60 33.33
N LYS A 170 33.76 -37.97 34.58
CA LYS A 170 32.64 -37.38 35.33
C LYS A 170 32.81 -35.89 35.66
N ASN A 171 34.05 -35.38 35.64
CA ASN A 171 34.38 -33.99 35.98
C ASN A 171 34.40 -33.08 34.74
N CYS A 172 35.24 -33.37 33.75
CA CYS A 172 35.34 -32.53 32.54
C CYS A 172 34.40 -32.94 31.39
N ARG A 173 33.70 -34.07 31.51
CA ARG A 173 32.79 -34.64 30.51
C ARG A 173 33.43 -34.96 29.15
N GLN A 174 34.77 -34.95 29.08
CA GLN A 174 35.53 -35.39 27.91
C GLN A 174 35.62 -36.92 27.88
N TRP A 175 35.66 -37.49 26.68
CA TRP A 175 35.86 -38.92 26.44
C TRP A 175 37.35 -39.24 26.39
N ILE A 176 37.75 -40.28 27.13
CA ILE A 176 39.16 -40.56 27.42
C ILE A 176 39.38 -42.07 27.41
N PRO A 177 40.51 -42.55 26.89
CA PRO A 177 40.84 -43.97 26.96
C PRO A 177 40.84 -44.51 28.40
N LYS A 178 40.24 -45.68 28.63
CA LYS A 178 40.15 -46.37 29.93
C LYS A 178 41.50 -46.54 30.61
N GLN A 179 42.55 -46.77 29.82
CA GLN A 179 43.92 -46.95 30.32
C GLN A 179 44.50 -45.69 30.96
N THR A 180 44.08 -44.49 30.53
CA THR A 180 44.60 -43.20 31.01
C THR A 180 43.61 -42.43 31.89
N MET A 181 42.39 -42.94 32.09
CA MET A 181 41.35 -42.26 32.87
C MET A 181 41.78 -41.98 34.31
N ILE A 182 42.46 -42.90 35.00
CA ILE A 182 42.90 -42.67 36.38
C ILE A 182 43.88 -41.48 36.46
N LEU A 183 44.81 -41.37 35.50
CA LEU A 183 45.76 -40.26 35.41
C LEU A 183 45.04 -38.95 35.05
N HIS A 184 44.13 -39.01 34.07
CA HIS A 184 43.35 -37.85 33.68
C HIS A 184 42.44 -37.38 34.81
N GLU A 185 41.69 -38.25 35.49
CA GLU A 185 40.75 -37.88 36.54
C GLU A 185 41.48 -37.18 37.70
N ASN A 186 42.66 -37.67 38.07
CA ASN A 186 43.50 -37.02 39.08
C ASN A 186 43.97 -35.63 38.64
N PHE A 187 44.41 -35.47 37.38
CA PHE A 187 44.82 -34.17 36.84
C PHE A 187 43.64 -33.20 36.68
N CYS A 188 42.53 -33.70 36.16
CA CYS A 188 41.30 -32.98 35.90
C CYS A 188 40.65 -32.48 37.18
N ARG A 189 40.52 -33.32 38.22
CA ARG A 189 39.97 -32.89 39.51
C ARG A 189 40.86 -31.88 40.23
N ARG A 190 42.17 -31.88 39.97
CA ARG A 190 43.09 -30.89 40.53
C ARG A 190 42.95 -29.54 39.83
N ASN A 191 42.91 -29.53 38.50
CA ASN A 191 42.99 -28.31 37.71
C ASN A 191 41.66 -27.76 37.22
N ASN A 192 40.61 -28.59 37.11
CA ASN A 192 39.33 -28.20 36.52
C ASN A 192 38.19 -28.33 37.53
N VAL A 193 37.19 -27.46 37.37
CA VAL A 193 35.95 -27.43 38.13
C VAL A 193 34.78 -27.29 37.17
N ALA A 194 33.73 -28.08 37.38
CA ALA A 194 32.49 -27.96 36.64
C ALA A 194 31.50 -27.10 37.41
N CYS A 195 30.84 -26.16 36.73
CA CYS A 195 29.74 -25.38 37.29
C CYS A 195 28.58 -26.32 37.65
N ALA A 196 28.02 -26.19 38.85
CA ALA A 196 26.90 -27.02 39.29
C ALA A 196 25.62 -26.74 38.50
N ASP A 197 25.39 -25.49 38.11
CA ASP A 197 24.14 -25.05 37.49
C ASP A 197 24.10 -25.32 35.99
N CYS A 198 25.18 -24.98 35.27
CA CYS A 198 25.21 -25.14 33.81
C CYS A 198 26.14 -26.24 33.29
N GLY A 199 26.95 -26.86 34.15
CA GLY A 199 27.84 -27.96 33.77
C GLY A 199 29.02 -27.57 32.88
N ALA A 200 29.28 -26.28 32.69
CA ALA A 200 30.47 -25.78 31.99
C ALA A 200 31.73 -26.06 32.82
N VAL A 201 32.82 -26.41 32.17
CA VAL A 201 34.06 -26.84 32.82
C VAL A 201 35.12 -25.76 32.66
N PHE A 202 35.65 -25.30 33.77
CA PHE A 202 36.65 -24.24 33.83
C PHE A 202 37.92 -24.73 34.50
N GLN A 203 39.04 -24.06 34.25
CA GLN A 203 40.24 -24.24 35.06
C GLN A 203 40.07 -23.49 36.39
N LYS A 204 40.43 -24.10 37.52
CA LYS A 204 40.22 -23.53 38.86
C LYS A 204 40.92 -22.19 39.08
N SER A 205 42.06 -21.97 38.41
CA SER A 205 42.83 -20.73 38.45
C SER A 205 42.47 -19.76 37.32
N SER A 206 41.44 -20.04 36.51
CA SER A 206 41.05 -19.14 35.43
C SER A 206 40.23 -17.97 35.94
N ALA A 207 40.48 -16.78 35.39
CA ALA A 207 39.68 -15.59 35.65
C ALA A 207 38.21 -15.76 35.16
N GLU A 208 37.98 -16.64 34.19
CA GLU A 208 36.66 -16.98 33.66
C GLU A 208 35.78 -17.68 34.71
N TRP A 209 36.36 -18.58 35.52
CA TRP A 209 35.64 -19.24 36.61
C TRP A 209 35.33 -18.27 37.75
N GLU A 210 36.31 -17.44 38.12
CA GLU A 210 36.14 -16.46 39.19
C GLU A 210 35.02 -15.46 38.88
N LYS A 211 34.84 -15.13 37.60
CA LYS A 211 33.83 -14.19 37.10
C LYS A 211 32.64 -14.88 36.44
N HIS A 212 32.50 -16.19 36.64
CA HIS A 212 31.38 -16.96 36.13
C HIS A 212 30.10 -16.59 36.88
N TRP A 213 29.04 -16.30 36.14
CA TRP A 213 27.77 -15.84 36.72
C TRP A 213 26.57 -16.51 36.06
N HIS A 214 25.50 -16.55 36.84
CA HIS A 214 24.17 -16.97 36.44
C HIS A 214 23.20 -15.85 36.77
N CYS A 215 22.28 -15.56 35.86
CA CYS A 215 21.21 -14.63 36.15
C CYS A 215 20.23 -15.27 37.16
N PRO A 216 19.79 -14.56 38.20
CA PRO A 216 18.72 -15.03 39.08
C PRO A 216 17.33 -15.04 38.43
N HIS A 217 17.15 -14.26 37.36
CA HIS A 217 15.85 -13.99 36.73
C HIS A 217 15.60 -14.77 35.44
N ASP A 218 16.66 -15.24 34.77
CA ASP A 218 16.56 -16.01 33.53
C ASP A 218 17.68 -17.06 33.38
N GLU A 219 17.70 -17.75 32.23
CA GLU A 219 18.68 -18.80 31.92
C GLU A 219 20.04 -18.28 31.45
N ALA A 220 20.27 -16.95 31.47
CA ALA A 220 21.50 -16.36 31.01
C ALA A 220 22.68 -16.71 31.93
N LYS A 221 23.83 -16.85 31.30
CA LYS A 221 25.09 -17.18 31.93
C LYS A 221 26.23 -16.56 31.16
N GLY A 222 27.32 -16.28 31.85
CA GLY A 222 28.53 -15.75 31.23
C GLY A 222 29.72 -15.93 32.15
N SER A 223 30.90 -15.66 31.62
CA SER A 223 32.18 -15.87 32.34
C SER A 223 33.00 -14.59 32.48
N SER A 224 32.36 -13.42 32.32
CA SER A 224 33.01 -12.12 32.49
C SER A 224 32.11 -11.11 33.18
N GLU A 225 32.69 -10.20 33.94
CA GLU A 225 31.93 -9.11 34.57
C GLU A 225 31.27 -8.19 33.53
N ALA A 226 31.97 -7.90 32.42
CA ALA A 226 31.42 -7.10 31.33
C ALA A 226 30.16 -7.74 30.69
N SER A 227 30.14 -9.06 30.58
CA SER A 227 28.97 -9.79 30.09
C SER A 227 27.77 -9.70 31.01
N LYS A 228 28.00 -9.77 32.32
CA LYS A 228 26.97 -9.62 33.33
C LYS A 228 26.37 -8.22 33.30
N GLN A 229 27.24 -7.20 33.29
CA GLN A 229 26.81 -5.80 33.26
C GLN A 229 26.01 -5.48 32.00
N LYS A 230 26.42 -6.01 30.84
CA LYS A 230 25.66 -5.86 29.60
C LYS A 230 24.30 -6.56 29.68
N HIS A 231 24.26 -7.77 30.23
CA HIS A 231 23.02 -8.51 30.42
C HIS A 231 22.05 -7.76 31.34
N ASP A 232 22.53 -7.35 32.52
CA ASP A 232 21.76 -6.55 33.48
C ASP A 232 21.27 -5.24 32.82
N TYR A 233 22.13 -4.58 32.04
CA TYR A 233 21.76 -3.39 31.27
C TYR A 233 20.63 -3.66 30.26
N ILE A 234 20.67 -4.76 29.52
CA ILE A 234 19.66 -5.04 28.48
C ILE A 234 18.33 -5.55 29.10
N TYR A 235 18.38 -6.34 30.17
CA TYR A 235 17.21 -7.09 30.64
C TYR A 235 16.68 -6.69 32.02
N HIS A 236 17.47 -6.00 32.85
CA HIS A 236 17.11 -5.76 34.26
C HIS A 236 17.22 -4.30 34.74
N ASN A 237 17.94 -3.44 34.02
CA ASN A 237 18.08 -2.03 34.38
C ASN A 237 16.85 -1.21 33.98
N GLU A 238 16.51 -0.18 34.78
CA GLU A 238 15.42 0.74 34.44
C GLU A 238 15.82 1.63 33.25
N HIS A 239 14.96 1.65 32.23
CA HIS A 239 15.06 2.48 31.04
C HIS A 239 13.83 3.35 30.89
N GLN A 240 14.05 4.61 30.53
CA GLN A 240 12.99 5.58 30.27
C GLN A 240 13.03 6.03 28.81
N CYS A 241 11.86 6.09 28.18
CA CYS A 241 11.74 6.65 26.84
C CYS A 241 12.03 8.15 26.86
N GLN A 242 12.85 8.63 25.91
CA GLN A 242 13.19 10.05 25.81
C GLN A 242 12.03 10.89 25.23
N SER A 243 11.10 10.24 24.53
CA SER A 243 10.03 10.89 23.78
C SER A 243 8.67 10.84 24.48
N CYS A 244 8.54 10.10 25.59
CA CYS A 244 7.30 10.02 26.37
C CYS A 244 7.56 9.52 27.81
N SER A 245 6.51 9.38 28.61
CA SER A 245 6.56 8.93 30.00
C SER A 245 6.73 7.41 30.19
N PHE A 246 6.90 6.63 29.13
CA PHE A 246 7.08 5.18 29.21
C PHE A 246 8.38 4.78 29.91
N LYS A 247 8.28 3.79 30.81
CA LYS A 247 9.38 3.22 31.58
C LYS A 247 9.29 1.69 31.57
N THR A 248 10.43 1.03 31.53
CA THR A 248 10.54 -0.44 31.56
C THR A 248 11.87 -0.85 32.18
N ASN A 249 12.00 -2.10 32.59
CA ASN A 249 13.25 -2.70 33.07
C ASN A 249 14.02 -3.46 31.98
N SER A 250 13.53 -3.46 30.73
CA SER A 250 14.22 -4.10 29.60
C SER A 250 14.40 -3.12 28.44
N LEU A 251 15.63 -3.06 27.93
CA LEU A 251 15.97 -2.29 26.74
C LEU A 251 15.22 -2.80 25.50
N LEU A 252 14.95 -4.11 25.43
CA LEU A 252 14.19 -4.70 24.33
C LEU A 252 12.73 -4.25 24.34
N ASP A 253 12.12 -4.15 25.53
CA ASP A 253 10.76 -3.60 25.67
C ASP A 253 10.72 -2.11 25.30
N LEU A 254 11.77 -1.35 25.62
CA LEU A 254 11.88 0.04 25.19
C LEU A 254 11.99 0.14 23.66
N ALA A 255 12.81 -0.70 23.03
CA ALA A 255 12.94 -0.78 21.59
C ALA A 255 11.61 -1.12 20.91
N ARG A 256 10.88 -2.10 21.44
CA ARG A 256 9.53 -2.45 20.97
C ARG A 256 8.56 -1.28 21.12
N HIS A 257 8.56 -0.58 22.26
CA HIS A 257 7.72 0.60 22.45
C HIS A 257 8.05 1.69 21.40
N ARG A 258 9.33 1.98 21.18
CA ARG A 258 9.80 3.01 20.24
C ARG A 258 9.50 2.70 18.78
N THR A 259 9.42 1.43 18.40
CA THR A 259 9.07 1.00 17.04
C THR A 259 7.57 0.70 16.84
N THR A 260 6.73 0.85 17.87
CA THR A 260 5.29 0.55 17.77
C THR A 260 4.40 1.74 18.11
N VAL A 261 4.28 2.08 19.40
CA VAL A 261 3.28 3.00 19.92
C VAL A 261 3.84 4.34 20.40
N CYS A 262 5.16 4.50 20.40
CA CYS A 262 5.80 5.72 20.87
C CYS A 262 5.37 6.94 20.03
N PRO A 263 5.02 8.09 20.65
CA PRO A 263 4.63 9.27 19.90
C PRO A 263 5.81 9.89 19.16
N GLY A 264 7.04 9.64 19.63
CA GLY A 264 8.27 10.08 18.99
C GLY A 264 8.73 9.22 17.82
N LYS A 265 8.03 8.12 17.51
CA LYS A 265 8.35 7.25 16.37
C LYS A 265 8.20 8.03 15.07
N ILE A 266 9.23 8.02 14.22
CA ILE A 266 9.20 8.77 12.95
C ILE A 266 8.53 7.95 11.85
N ILE A 267 7.53 8.56 11.22
CA ILE A 267 6.75 8.03 10.11
C ILE A 267 6.82 8.97 8.91
N LEU A 268 6.55 8.46 7.70
CA LEU A 268 6.27 9.26 6.52
C LEU A 268 4.75 9.45 6.40
N CYS A 269 4.27 10.65 6.71
CA CYS A 269 2.83 10.93 6.64
C CYS A 269 2.32 10.86 5.20
N ARG A 270 1.25 10.09 4.96
CA ARG A 270 0.64 9.94 3.62
C ARG A 270 -0.02 11.20 3.05
N PHE A 271 -0.27 12.21 3.89
CA PHE A 271 -1.01 13.42 3.52
C PHE A 271 -0.12 14.67 3.35
N CYS A 272 0.93 14.82 4.17
CA CYS A 272 1.91 15.90 4.00
C CYS A 272 3.21 15.45 3.33
N HIS A 273 3.45 14.13 3.20
CA HIS A 273 4.63 13.54 2.59
C HIS A 273 5.96 13.93 3.27
N LEU A 274 5.91 14.29 4.55
CA LEU A 274 7.07 14.61 5.36
C LEU A 274 7.34 13.52 6.40
N GLU A 275 8.60 13.42 6.83
CA GLU A 275 9.00 12.57 7.95
C GLU A 275 8.78 13.30 9.27
N VAL A 276 7.86 12.77 10.07
CA VAL A 276 7.31 13.43 11.25
C VAL A 276 7.09 12.42 12.37
N PRO A 277 7.05 12.85 13.64
CA PRO A 277 6.62 11.99 14.74
C PRO A 277 5.19 11.49 14.53
N GLN A 278 4.91 10.26 14.95
CA GLN A 278 3.57 9.64 14.90
C GLN A 278 2.55 10.37 15.79
N GLU A 279 3.03 11.02 16.86
CA GLU A 279 2.25 11.71 17.89
C GLU A 279 1.30 10.79 18.68
N GLY A 280 0.53 11.35 19.60
CA GLY A 280 -0.49 10.63 20.37
C GLY A 280 -0.11 10.21 21.78
N ASP A 281 -1.01 9.44 22.41
CA ASP A 281 -0.81 8.85 23.73
C ASP A 281 -0.63 7.33 23.63
N PRO A 282 0.57 6.79 23.97
CA PRO A 282 0.83 5.35 23.99
C PRO A 282 -0.10 4.56 24.91
N PHE A 283 -0.57 5.16 25.99
CA PHE A 283 -1.35 4.48 27.03
C PHE A 283 -2.85 4.54 26.76
N ASN A 284 -3.29 5.50 25.95
CA ASN A 284 -4.68 5.69 25.59
C ASN A 284 -4.82 6.15 24.13
N PRO A 285 -4.55 5.27 23.15
CA PRO A 285 -4.63 5.61 21.73
C PRO A 285 -6.06 5.96 21.33
N SER A 286 -6.25 6.88 20.37
CA SER A 286 -7.59 7.25 19.96
C SER A 286 -8.32 6.07 19.28
N PRO A 287 -9.63 5.90 19.50
CA PRO A 287 -10.41 4.88 18.80
C PRO A 287 -10.36 5.06 17.28
N GLU A 288 -10.32 6.31 16.79
CA GLU A 288 -10.20 6.59 15.36
C GLU A 288 -8.87 6.07 14.79
N SER A 289 -7.76 6.23 15.51
CA SER A 289 -6.44 5.73 15.10
C SER A 289 -6.44 4.21 15.00
N LEU A 290 -7.01 3.52 15.99
CA LEU A 290 -7.08 2.06 16.01
C LEU A 290 -7.92 1.49 14.86
N VAL A 291 -9.07 2.09 14.54
CA VAL A 291 -9.97 1.59 13.50
C VAL A 291 -9.47 1.93 12.09
N SER A 292 -8.94 3.14 11.91
CA SER A 292 -8.46 3.59 10.60
C SER A 292 -7.04 3.10 10.26
N GLY A 293 -6.28 2.68 11.27
CA GLY A 293 -4.86 2.36 11.13
C GLY A 293 -4.00 3.59 10.81
N LEU A 294 -4.52 4.81 11.00
CA LEU A 294 -3.79 6.06 10.82
C LEU A 294 -3.11 6.46 12.13
N SER A 295 -1.93 7.06 12.02
CA SER A 295 -1.26 7.73 13.14
C SER A 295 -2.07 8.95 13.61
N GLU A 296 -1.85 9.45 14.82
CA GLU A 296 -2.52 10.68 15.30
C GLU A 296 -2.17 11.90 14.43
N HIS A 297 -0.90 12.04 14.06
CA HIS A 297 -0.48 13.03 13.08
C HIS A 297 -1.23 12.87 11.74
N GLU A 298 -1.33 11.65 11.22
CA GLU A 298 -2.07 11.38 9.98
C GLU A 298 -3.57 11.67 10.11
N LEU A 299 -4.18 11.47 11.27
CA LEU A 299 -5.59 11.82 11.52
C LEU A 299 -5.81 13.33 11.45
N ALA A 300 -4.92 14.11 12.06
CA ALA A 300 -4.96 15.56 12.05
C ALA A 300 -4.75 16.11 10.63
N ASP A 301 -3.71 15.66 9.94
CA ASP A 301 -3.40 16.09 8.57
C ASP A 301 -4.46 15.61 7.55
N GLY A 302 -5.00 14.41 7.76
CA GLY A 302 -6.05 13.82 6.96
C GLY A 302 -7.42 14.49 7.13
N ALA A 303 -7.60 15.31 8.17
CA ALA A 303 -8.81 16.11 8.39
C ALA A 303 -8.90 17.34 7.48
N ARG A 304 -7.78 17.76 6.86
CA ARG A 304 -7.79 18.79 5.81
C ARG A 304 -8.71 18.35 4.67
N THR A 305 -9.30 19.32 3.96
CA THR A 305 -10.28 19.04 2.92
C THR A 305 -9.76 19.42 1.53
N THR A 306 -10.28 18.72 0.53
CA THR A 306 -10.06 18.95 -0.89
C THR A 306 -11.35 18.70 -1.66
N ASP A 307 -11.47 19.24 -2.87
CA ASP A 307 -12.61 19.03 -3.75
C ASP A 307 -12.48 17.72 -4.54
N CYS A 308 -13.59 16.98 -4.63
CA CYS A 308 -13.65 15.83 -5.54
C CYS A 308 -13.63 16.32 -7.00
N HIS A 309 -12.72 15.79 -7.80
CA HIS A 309 -12.64 16.10 -9.23
C HIS A 309 -13.88 15.65 -10.03
N LEU A 310 -14.68 14.72 -9.51
CA LEU A 310 -15.91 14.25 -10.17
C LEU A 310 -17.13 15.10 -9.79
N CYS A 311 -17.41 15.26 -8.49
CA CYS A 311 -18.63 15.92 -8.03
C CYS A 311 -18.43 17.31 -7.43
N SER A 312 -17.18 17.78 -7.30
CA SER A 312 -16.80 19.06 -6.68
C SER A 312 -17.25 19.23 -5.23
N LYS A 313 -17.63 18.14 -4.54
CA LYS A 313 -17.91 18.15 -3.10
C LYS A 313 -16.61 18.27 -2.32
N ILE A 314 -16.65 19.05 -1.24
CA ILE A 314 -15.54 19.20 -0.29
C ILE A 314 -15.51 17.96 0.61
N ILE A 315 -14.41 17.22 0.59
CA ILE A 315 -14.22 15.96 1.33
C ILE A 315 -12.89 16.02 2.06
N ARG A 316 -12.79 15.34 3.20
CA ARG A 316 -11.53 15.20 3.94
C ARG A 316 -10.56 14.30 3.17
N LEU A 317 -9.26 14.60 3.21
CA LEU A 317 -8.24 13.82 2.52
C LEU A 317 -8.31 12.33 2.88
N ARG A 318 -8.53 12.02 4.17
CA ARG A 318 -8.67 10.64 4.65
C ARG A 318 -9.90 9.90 4.11
N ASP A 319 -10.96 10.63 3.75
CA ASP A 319 -12.23 10.07 3.28
C ASP A 319 -12.33 10.03 1.73
N MET A 320 -11.32 10.52 1.00
CA MET A 320 -11.36 10.58 -0.46
C MET A 320 -11.46 9.18 -1.10
N ALA A 321 -10.72 8.20 -0.58
CA ALA A 321 -10.74 6.85 -1.13
C ALA A 321 -12.11 6.16 -0.98
N THR A 322 -12.78 6.34 0.16
CA THR A 322 -14.13 5.80 0.38
C THR A 322 -15.17 6.55 -0.44
N HIS A 323 -15.02 7.86 -0.59
CA HIS A 323 -15.86 8.67 -1.46
C HIS A 323 -15.77 8.23 -2.93
N LEU A 324 -14.57 7.97 -3.46
CA LEU A 324 -14.40 7.48 -4.83
C LEU A 324 -15.00 6.09 -5.03
N LYS A 325 -14.84 5.18 -4.06
CA LYS A 325 -15.53 3.87 -4.09
C LYS A 325 -17.05 4.03 -4.13
N HIS A 326 -17.60 5.02 -3.44
CA HIS A 326 -19.03 5.32 -3.52
C HIS A 326 -19.44 5.76 -4.93
N HIS A 327 -18.61 6.55 -5.62
CA HIS A 327 -18.83 6.88 -7.03
C HIS A 327 -18.85 5.64 -7.92
N ASP A 328 -17.92 4.70 -7.73
CA ASP A 328 -17.88 3.46 -8.51
C ASP A 328 -19.14 2.59 -8.28
N LEU A 329 -19.58 2.48 -7.02
CA LEU A 329 -20.80 1.75 -6.67
C LEU A 329 -22.05 2.40 -7.25
N GLU A 330 -22.18 3.74 -7.15
CA GLU A 330 -23.28 4.47 -7.78
C GLU A 330 -23.27 4.24 -9.29
N LYS A 331 -22.11 4.38 -9.93
CA LYS A 331 -21.93 4.20 -11.37
C LYS A 331 -22.41 2.83 -11.84
N ALA A 332 -22.09 1.77 -11.10
CA ALA A 332 -22.51 0.41 -11.44
C ALA A 332 -24.04 0.22 -11.38
N HIS A 333 -24.74 0.90 -10.48
CA HIS A 333 -26.18 0.74 -10.26
C HIS A 333 -27.04 1.83 -10.93
N ARG A 334 -26.43 2.75 -11.69
CA ARG A 334 -27.18 3.84 -12.32
C ARG A 334 -28.13 3.30 -13.40
N PRO A 335 -29.41 3.68 -13.37
CA PRO A 335 -30.33 3.34 -14.44
C PRO A 335 -29.92 4.03 -15.74
N LYS A 336 -30.25 3.41 -16.87
CA LYS A 336 -29.98 3.98 -18.19
C LYS A 336 -30.77 5.31 -18.34
N PRO A 337 -30.15 6.38 -18.86
CA PRO A 337 -30.85 7.64 -19.09
C PRO A 337 -31.98 7.49 -20.12
N ASP A 338 -33.14 8.08 -19.84
CA ASP A 338 -34.21 8.17 -20.84
C ASP A 338 -33.81 9.09 -21.99
N VAL A 339 -33.85 8.58 -23.22
CA VAL A 339 -33.47 9.33 -24.42
C VAL A 339 -34.68 9.94 -25.11
N CYS A 340 -34.46 11.04 -25.84
CA CYS A 340 -35.51 11.62 -26.68
C CYS A 340 -35.98 10.60 -27.73
N ARG A 341 -37.29 10.38 -27.82
CA ARG A 341 -37.93 9.44 -28.75
C ARG A 341 -37.69 9.77 -30.23
N ASN A 342 -37.31 11.01 -30.54
CA ASN A 342 -36.89 11.36 -31.89
C ASN A 342 -35.53 10.71 -32.18
N ALA A 343 -35.51 9.70 -33.06
CA ALA A 343 -34.31 8.92 -33.39
C ALA A 343 -33.16 9.79 -33.92
N ASN A 344 -33.46 10.93 -34.54
CA ASN A 344 -32.44 11.86 -35.02
C ASN A 344 -31.87 12.79 -33.93
N CYS A 345 -32.41 12.75 -32.70
CA CYS A 345 -32.04 13.65 -31.62
C CYS A 345 -30.95 13.02 -30.73
N GLY A 346 -29.84 13.73 -30.56
CA GLY A 346 -28.77 13.36 -29.62
C GLY A 346 -28.95 13.99 -28.23
N ARG A 347 -30.16 13.95 -27.67
CA ARG A 347 -30.44 14.45 -26.31
C ARG A 347 -31.22 13.43 -25.50
N THR A 348 -31.03 13.49 -24.20
CA THR A 348 -31.87 12.84 -23.20
C THR A 348 -33.19 13.58 -23.02
N LEU A 349 -34.15 12.89 -22.40
CA LEU A 349 -35.50 13.41 -22.15
C LEU A 349 -35.48 14.47 -21.04
N HIS A 350 -34.74 14.19 -19.96
CA HIS A 350 -34.69 15.03 -18.76
C HIS A 350 -33.41 15.89 -18.62
N GLY A 351 -32.51 15.83 -19.61
CA GLY A 351 -31.25 16.57 -19.62
C GLY A 351 -30.18 15.97 -18.71
N VAL A 352 -28.92 16.20 -19.06
CA VAL A 352 -27.74 15.68 -18.34
C VAL A 352 -26.74 16.80 -18.09
N GLY A 353 -26.19 16.83 -16.87
CA GLY A 353 -25.12 17.75 -16.48
C GLY A 353 -23.72 17.17 -16.66
N LYS A 354 -22.70 18.04 -16.63
CA LYS A 354 -21.29 17.66 -16.71
C LYS A 354 -20.82 16.76 -15.55
N ASN A 355 -21.39 16.96 -14.37
CA ASN A 355 -21.08 16.18 -13.16
C ASN A 355 -21.86 14.85 -13.09
N GLY A 356 -22.24 14.28 -14.25
CA GLY A 356 -22.96 13.01 -14.31
C GLY A 356 -24.40 13.03 -13.79
N ALA A 357 -24.96 14.20 -13.48
CA ALA A 357 -26.33 14.34 -12.98
C ALA A 357 -27.33 14.15 -14.13
N VAL A 358 -27.98 12.98 -14.19
CA VAL A 358 -29.08 12.68 -15.10
C VAL A 358 -30.38 13.23 -14.51
N GLY A 359 -31.19 13.92 -15.32
CA GLY A 359 -32.45 14.51 -14.86
C GLY A 359 -32.35 15.97 -14.36
N ASN A 360 -31.21 16.63 -14.57
CA ASN A 360 -31.00 17.99 -14.09
C ASN A 360 -31.99 19.00 -14.71
N GLY A 361 -32.44 18.76 -15.94
CA GLY A 361 -33.43 19.60 -16.62
C GLY A 361 -34.80 19.59 -15.93
N THR A 362 -35.28 18.43 -15.48
CA THR A 362 -36.52 18.33 -14.69
C THR A 362 -36.41 19.01 -13.33
N HIS A 363 -35.28 18.88 -12.65
CA HIS A 363 -35.04 19.53 -11.36
C HIS A 363 -35.01 21.06 -11.46
N MET A 364 -34.60 21.61 -12.60
CA MET A 364 -34.64 23.05 -12.87
C MET A 364 -35.95 23.53 -13.50
N GLY A 365 -37.01 22.72 -13.48
CA GLY A 365 -38.32 23.07 -14.04
C GLY A 365 -38.38 23.08 -15.57
N GLN A 366 -37.32 22.63 -16.26
CA GLN A 366 -37.26 22.44 -17.71
C GLN A 366 -37.51 20.99 -18.12
N GLY A 367 -38.43 20.33 -17.41
CA GLY A 367 -38.82 18.97 -17.73
C GLY A 367 -39.50 18.87 -19.10
N PRO A 368 -39.52 17.67 -19.70
CA PRO A 368 -40.32 17.40 -20.89
C PRO A 368 -41.78 17.39 -20.43
N GLY A 369 -42.43 18.56 -20.45
CA GLY A 369 -43.86 18.70 -20.16
C GLY A 369 -44.75 18.09 -21.26
N ASN A 370 -44.43 16.88 -21.72
CA ASN A 370 -45.13 16.15 -22.76
C ASN A 370 -45.18 14.65 -22.50
N ASP A 371 -46.29 14.03 -22.87
CA ASP A 371 -46.54 12.59 -22.67
C ASP A 371 -46.06 11.74 -23.85
N ILE A 372 -45.42 12.33 -24.86
CA ILE A 372 -45.03 11.65 -26.10
C ILE A 372 -43.56 11.24 -26.14
N GLY A 373 -42.78 11.53 -25.10
CA GLY A 373 -41.39 11.09 -24.97
C GLY A 373 -40.37 11.96 -25.71
N LEU A 374 -40.67 13.24 -25.98
CA LEU A 374 -39.74 14.15 -26.67
C LEU A 374 -39.04 15.09 -25.69
N CYS A 375 -37.77 15.43 -25.95
CA CYS A 375 -37.11 16.51 -25.23
C CYS A 375 -37.80 17.86 -25.52
N SER A 376 -37.59 18.85 -24.64
CA SER A 376 -38.21 20.19 -24.73
C SER A 376 -38.03 20.85 -26.11
N LEU A 377 -36.86 20.72 -26.74
CA LEU A 377 -36.59 21.28 -28.08
C LEU A 377 -37.34 20.56 -29.20
N CYS A 378 -37.46 19.23 -29.14
CA CYS A 378 -38.19 18.48 -30.15
C CYS A 378 -39.71 18.69 -30.01
N PHE A 379 -40.17 18.92 -28.78
CA PHE A 379 -41.58 19.15 -28.48
C PHE A 379 -42.03 20.60 -28.71
N SER A 380 -41.16 21.59 -28.52
CA SER A 380 -41.50 23.02 -28.63
C SER A 380 -42.26 23.39 -29.93
N PRO A 381 -41.89 22.91 -31.13
CA PRO A 381 -42.64 23.20 -32.36
C PRO A 381 -44.04 22.56 -32.44
N LEU A 382 -44.30 21.56 -31.60
CA LEU A 382 -45.58 20.84 -31.52
C LEU A 382 -46.48 21.41 -30.41
N TYR A 383 -45.91 22.14 -29.46
CA TYR A 383 -46.60 22.68 -28.30
C TYR A 383 -47.67 23.72 -28.67
N VAL A 384 -48.74 23.72 -27.89
CA VAL A 384 -49.86 24.67 -27.97
C VAL A 384 -50.40 24.88 -26.57
N SER A 385 -50.75 26.12 -26.23
CA SER A 385 -51.41 26.45 -24.96
C SER A 385 -52.89 26.07 -24.90
N LEU A 386 -53.46 25.55 -25.98
CA LEU A 386 -54.87 25.13 -26.04
C LEU A 386 -55.04 23.74 -25.41
N HIS A 387 -56.01 23.61 -24.51
CA HIS A 387 -56.35 22.35 -23.85
C HIS A 387 -56.87 21.33 -24.89
N ASP A 388 -56.09 20.27 -25.16
CA ASP A 388 -56.38 19.22 -26.15
C ASP A 388 -56.37 17.82 -25.49
N PRO A 389 -57.43 17.45 -24.74
CA PRO A 389 -57.48 16.19 -23.99
C PRO A 389 -57.47 14.95 -24.91
N GLU A 390 -57.97 15.07 -26.13
CA GLU A 390 -57.98 14.00 -27.13
C GLU A 390 -56.71 13.95 -28.00
N GLY A 391 -55.79 14.91 -27.86
CA GLY A 391 -54.53 14.98 -28.62
C GLY A 391 -54.72 15.11 -30.14
N LYS A 392 -55.89 15.56 -30.60
CA LYS A 392 -56.23 15.66 -32.03
C LYS A 392 -55.42 16.79 -32.70
N ALA A 393 -55.20 17.89 -32.01
CA ALA A 393 -54.40 19.00 -32.52
C ALA A 393 -52.91 18.62 -32.58
N LEU A 394 -52.42 17.88 -31.57
CA LEU A 394 -51.07 17.31 -31.56
C LEU A 394 -50.87 16.35 -32.73
N LYS A 395 -51.80 15.41 -32.95
CA LYS A 395 -51.76 14.46 -34.07
C LYS A 395 -51.65 15.17 -35.42
N ARG A 396 -52.51 16.18 -35.67
CA ARG A 396 -52.49 16.99 -36.90
C ARG A 396 -51.19 17.76 -37.10
N ARG A 397 -50.51 18.21 -36.03
CA ARG A 397 -49.22 18.91 -36.14
C ARG A 397 -48.09 17.96 -36.50
N ILE A 398 -48.06 16.78 -35.87
CA ILE A 398 -47.08 15.74 -36.19
C ILE A 398 -47.23 15.32 -37.66
N GLU A 399 -48.46 15.08 -38.11
CA GLU A 399 -48.76 14.70 -39.50
C GLU A 399 -48.31 15.78 -40.50
N ARG A 400 -48.67 17.05 -40.25
CA ARG A 400 -48.20 18.18 -41.09
C ARG A 400 -46.69 18.29 -41.13
N LYS A 401 -46.00 18.03 -40.02
CA LYS A 401 -44.53 18.07 -39.94
C LYS A 401 -43.90 16.99 -40.82
N TYR A 402 -44.40 15.76 -40.76
CA TYR A 402 -43.91 14.69 -41.64
C TYR A 402 -44.22 14.96 -43.12
N LEU A 403 -45.43 15.42 -43.45
CA LEU A 403 -45.79 15.79 -44.83
C LEU A 403 -44.85 16.85 -45.39
N SER A 404 -44.59 17.91 -44.63
CA SER A 404 -43.67 18.98 -45.02
C SER A 404 -42.23 18.46 -45.21
N GLN A 405 -41.73 17.63 -44.28
CA GLN A 405 -40.40 17.03 -44.39
C GLN A 405 -40.25 16.14 -45.64
N MET A 406 -41.28 15.36 -45.99
CA MET A 406 -41.21 14.42 -47.11
C MET A 406 -41.52 15.04 -48.47
N MET A 407 -42.42 16.02 -48.57
CA MET A 407 -42.78 16.66 -49.84
C MET A 407 -41.82 17.79 -50.24
N THR A 408 -41.53 18.68 -49.28
CA THR A 408 -40.73 19.89 -49.51
C THR A 408 -39.28 19.68 -49.07
N GLY A 409 -39.08 19.02 -47.92
CA GLY A 409 -37.77 18.91 -47.29
C GLY A 409 -37.46 20.12 -46.41
N CYS A 410 -36.40 20.01 -45.60
CA CYS A 410 -36.01 21.07 -44.66
C CYS A 410 -35.02 22.09 -45.25
N GLY A 411 -34.48 21.85 -46.46
CA GLY A 411 -33.58 22.77 -47.15
C GLY A 411 -32.16 22.88 -46.57
N LYS A 412 -31.80 22.04 -45.59
CA LYS A 412 -30.51 22.12 -44.89
C LYS A 412 -29.50 21.11 -45.46
N LYS A 413 -28.29 21.57 -45.80
CA LYS A 413 -27.23 20.76 -46.43
C LYS A 413 -26.66 19.65 -45.53
N TRP A 414 -26.71 19.84 -44.21
CA TRP A 414 -26.23 18.86 -43.23
C TRP A 414 -27.30 17.87 -42.79
N CYS A 415 -28.56 18.01 -43.24
CA CYS A 415 -29.63 17.09 -42.86
C CYS A 415 -29.31 15.70 -43.40
N ARG A 416 -29.49 14.67 -42.56
CA ARG A 416 -29.33 13.24 -42.90
C ARG A 416 -30.54 12.39 -42.47
N ASN A 417 -31.67 13.05 -42.19
CA ASN A 417 -32.89 12.36 -41.80
C ASN A 417 -33.49 11.63 -43.01
N GLU A 418 -33.67 10.32 -42.91
CA GLU A 418 -34.28 9.49 -43.96
C GLU A 418 -35.76 9.82 -44.21
N TRP A 419 -36.44 10.45 -43.25
CA TRP A 419 -37.82 10.92 -43.37
C TRP A 419 -37.90 12.38 -43.81
N CYS A 420 -36.88 12.85 -44.52
CA CYS A 420 -36.83 14.18 -45.12
C CYS A 420 -36.33 14.12 -46.56
N LYS A 421 -37.00 14.80 -47.49
CA LYS A 421 -36.59 14.89 -48.90
C LYS A 421 -35.17 15.42 -49.05
N THR A 422 -34.85 16.51 -48.36
CA THR A 422 -33.49 17.09 -48.36
C THR A 422 -32.49 16.13 -47.72
N GLY A 423 -32.87 15.47 -46.61
CA GLY A 423 -31.99 14.52 -45.92
C GLY A 423 -31.61 13.33 -46.80
N ARG A 424 -32.58 12.75 -47.50
CA ARG A 424 -32.36 11.65 -48.46
C ARG A 424 -31.48 12.08 -49.64
N ALA A 425 -31.72 13.27 -50.19
CA ALA A 425 -30.88 13.82 -51.25
C ALA A 425 -29.42 13.98 -50.82
N ASN A 426 -29.18 14.46 -49.59
CA ASN A 426 -27.83 14.63 -49.05
C ASN A 426 -27.12 13.28 -48.75
N THR A 427 -27.88 12.21 -48.48
CA THR A 427 -27.33 10.86 -48.20
C THR A 427 -27.32 9.94 -49.42
N GLY A 428 -27.71 10.44 -50.61
CA GLY A 428 -27.75 9.66 -51.84
C GLY A 428 -28.90 8.64 -51.91
N LEU A 429 -29.93 8.78 -51.05
CA LEU A 429 -31.12 7.93 -51.06
C LEU A 429 -32.19 8.49 -51.99
N GLU A 430 -32.91 7.59 -52.68
CA GLU A 430 -34.04 8.00 -53.53
C GLU A 430 -35.16 8.66 -52.72
N ALA A 431 -35.81 9.67 -53.32
CA ALA A 431 -36.93 10.36 -52.70
C ALA A 431 -38.14 9.43 -52.56
N LYS A 432 -38.78 9.41 -51.38
CA LYS A 432 -39.99 8.61 -51.06
C LYS A 432 -41.28 9.19 -51.67
N GLY A 433 -41.19 9.79 -52.86
CA GLY A 433 -42.27 10.52 -53.53
C GLY A 433 -42.39 12.00 -53.09
N SER A 434 -43.07 12.80 -53.91
CA SER A 434 -43.24 14.25 -53.73
C SER A 434 -44.70 14.70 -53.56
N SER A 435 -45.67 13.81 -53.79
CA SER A 435 -47.10 14.09 -53.69
C SER A 435 -47.71 13.53 -52.40
N ALA A 436 -48.75 14.19 -51.88
CA ALA A 436 -49.45 13.76 -50.66
C ALA A 436 -50.05 12.35 -50.82
N GLN A 437 -50.49 11.96 -52.02
CA GLN A 437 -51.06 10.64 -52.30
C GLN A 437 -50.05 9.49 -52.06
N VAL A 438 -48.76 9.72 -52.31
CA VAL A 438 -47.70 8.72 -52.11
C VAL A 438 -47.18 8.75 -50.66
N VAL A 439 -47.13 9.94 -50.07
CA VAL A 439 -46.52 10.17 -48.74
C VAL A 439 -47.47 9.81 -47.59
N LEU A 440 -48.78 10.05 -47.72
CA LEU A 440 -49.77 9.76 -46.67
C LEU A 440 -49.82 8.28 -46.25
N PRO A 441 -49.85 7.30 -47.18
CA PRO A 441 -49.77 5.88 -46.83
C PRO A 441 -48.50 5.50 -46.06
N MET A 442 -47.37 6.17 -46.31
CA MET A 442 -46.10 5.88 -45.63
C MET A 442 -46.03 6.43 -44.20
N ILE A 443 -46.67 7.57 -43.95
CA ILE A 443 -46.68 8.22 -42.62
C ILE A 443 -47.78 7.61 -41.73
N LYS A 444 -48.85 7.06 -42.30
CA LYS A 444 -49.99 6.51 -41.54
C LYS A 444 -49.59 5.54 -40.42
N PRO A 445 -48.69 4.56 -40.61
CA PRO A 445 -48.22 3.69 -39.53
C PRO A 445 -47.55 4.45 -38.37
N LEU A 446 -46.76 5.50 -38.66
CA LEU A 446 -46.12 6.34 -37.65
C LEU A 446 -47.15 7.17 -36.86
N MET A 447 -48.24 7.55 -37.52
CA MET A 447 -49.34 8.32 -36.92
C MET A 447 -50.30 7.47 -36.10
N ASP A 448 -50.35 6.17 -36.34
CA ASP A 448 -51.15 5.24 -35.54
C ASP A 448 -50.42 4.89 -34.24
N THR A 449 -49.08 4.83 -34.27
CA THR A 449 -48.24 4.58 -33.08
C THR A 449 -47.74 5.85 -32.38
N PHE A 450 -48.27 7.04 -32.71
CA PHE A 450 -47.71 8.31 -32.23
C PHE A 450 -47.79 8.49 -30.69
N ARG A 451 -48.69 7.78 -30.01
CA ARG A 451 -48.81 7.77 -28.53
C ARG A 451 -47.98 6.68 -27.86
N ASP A 452 -47.46 5.72 -28.60
CA ASP A 452 -46.66 4.61 -28.05
C ASP A 452 -45.22 5.07 -27.81
N PRO A 453 -44.77 5.24 -26.54
CA PRO A 453 -43.43 5.72 -26.24
C PRO A 453 -42.31 4.78 -26.74
N GLY A 454 -42.60 3.50 -26.98
CA GLY A 454 -41.63 2.52 -27.47
C GLY A 454 -41.32 2.59 -28.97
N LYS A 455 -42.06 3.39 -29.76
CA LYS A 455 -41.87 3.50 -31.22
C LYS A 455 -41.15 4.79 -31.60
N PRO A 456 -40.06 4.77 -32.38
CA PRO A 456 -39.29 5.98 -32.68
C PRO A 456 -40.06 6.98 -33.55
N MET A 457 -39.69 8.26 -33.41
CA MET A 457 -40.14 9.35 -34.29
C MET A 457 -38.96 9.90 -35.10
N PHE A 458 -39.23 10.49 -36.26
CA PHE A 458 -38.18 10.90 -37.20
C PHE A 458 -38.34 12.36 -37.64
N PHE A 459 -38.15 13.30 -36.72
CA PHE A 459 -38.19 14.72 -37.03
C PHE A 459 -36.82 15.26 -37.41
N CYS A 460 -36.79 16.23 -38.32
CA CYS A 460 -35.58 17.01 -38.56
C CYS A 460 -35.22 17.81 -37.30
N VAL A 461 -33.95 17.75 -36.91
CA VAL A 461 -33.36 18.50 -35.79
C VAL A 461 -32.39 19.56 -36.31
N ASP A 462 -31.78 20.35 -35.44
CA ASP A 462 -30.67 21.26 -35.69
C ASP A 462 -29.32 20.53 -35.90
N GLU A 463 -28.33 21.26 -36.42
CA GLU A 463 -27.03 20.69 -36.79
C GLU A 463 -26.29 20.11 -35.58
N SER A 464 -26.30 20.82 -34.46
CA SER A 464 -25.63 20.41 -33.23
C SER A 464 -26.18 19.10 -32.69
N ASN A 465 -27.52 18.96 -32.61
CA ASN A 465 -28.15 17.72 -32.17
C ASN A 465 -27.93 16.56 -33.15
N GLN A 466 -27.91 16.82 -34.46
CA GLN A 466 -27.64 15.77 -35.44
C GLN A 466 -26.17 15.29 -35.39
N ARG A 467 -25.22 16.21 -35.21
CA ARG A 467 -23.81 15.88 -35.00
C ARG A 467 -23.63 15.06 -33.72
N ARG A 468 -24.23 15.48 -32.60
CA ARG A 468 -24.21 14.71 -31.33
C ARG A 468 -24.76 13.31 -31.51
N ARG A 469 -25.89 13.15 -32.22
CA ARG A 469 -26.48 11.83 -32.49
C ARG A 469 -25.51 10.92 -33.25
N THR A 470 -24.89 11.45 -34.30
CA THR A 470 -23.92 10.70 -35.11
C THR A 470 -22.71 10.26 -34.27
N LEU A 471 -22.19 11.15 -33.42
CA LEU A 471 -21.06 10.83 -32.53
C LEU A 471 -21.44 9.79 -31.46
N ALA A 472 -22.65 9.91 -30.90
CA ALA A 472 -23.17 8.93 -29.95
C ALA A 472 -23.33 7.54 -30.59
N GLU A 473 -23.76 7.45 -31.84
CA GLU A 473 -23.83 6.20 -32.60
C GLU A 473 -22.44 5.61 -32.89
N MET A 474 -21.44 6.46 -33.17
CA MET A 474 -20.05 6.03 -33.29
C MET A 474 -19.52 5.45 -31.97
N LEU A 475 -19.75 6.12 -30.84
CA LEU A 475 -19.35 5.61 -29.52
C LEU A 475 -20.08 4.31 -29.16
N ALA A 476 -21.38 4.23 -29.45
CA ALA A 476 -22.15 3.01 -29.22
C ALA A 476 -21.68 1.83 -30.08
N SER A 477 -21.09 2.10 -31.25
CA SER A 477 -20.53 1.06 -32.13
C SER A 477 -19.30 0.37 -31.53
N GLU A 478 -18.62 1.00 -30.57
CA GLU A 478 -17.51 0.42 -29.81
C GLU A 478 -17.99 -0.69 -28.85
N LYS A 479 -19.31 -0.79 -28.61
CA LYS A 479 -19.98 -1.78 -27.73
C LYS A 479 -19.55 -1.76 -26.25
N ALA A 480 -18.68 -0.84 -25.84
CA ALA A 480 -18.26 -0.68 -24.45
C ALA A 480 -19.36 -0.08 -23.55
N TRP A 481 -20.26 0.72 -24.10
CA TRP A 481 -21.37 1.34 -23.36
C TRP A 481 -22.71 1.14 -24.08
N ASP A 482 -23.80 1.29 -23.32
CA ASP A 482 -25.14 1.36 -23.90
C ASP A 482 -25.35 2.67 -24.69
N PRO A 483 -26.13 2.64 -25.78
CA PRO A 483 -26.33 3.81 -26.64
C PRO A 483 -26.97 4.99 -25.91
N GLU A 484 -27.80 4.73 -24.89
CA GLU A 484 -28.42 5.76 -24.05
C GLU A 484 -27.37 6.59 -23.29
N TRP A 485 -26.33 5.93 -22.77
CA TRP A 485 -25.22 6.59 -22.11
C TRP A 485 -24.36 7.40 -23.10
N CYS A 486 -24.11 6.87 -24.30
CA CYS A 486 -23.39 7.61 -25.34
C CYS A 486 -24.13 8.91 -25.74
N ILE A 487 -25.46 8.87 -25.80
CA ILE A 487 -26.29 10.06 -26.08
C ILE A 487 -26.19 11.06 -24.93
N ALA A 488 -26.25 10.61 -23.68
CA ALA A 488 -26.07 11.45 -22.49
C ALA A 488 -24.70 12.15 -22.47
N ALA A 489 -23.63 11.43 -22.78
CA ALA A 489 -22.28 11.98 -22.81
C ALA A 489 -22.11 13.08 -23.87
N CYS A 490 -22.59 12.83 -25.09
CA CYS A 490 -22.57 13.83 -26.17
C CYS A 490 -23.48 15.03 -25.90
N GLU A 491 -24.53 14.88 -25.09
CA GLU A 491 -25.33 16.01 -24.63
C GLU A 491 -24.57 16.90 -23.64
N ALA A 492 -23.88 16.29 -22.66
CA ALA A 492 -23.17 16.97 -21.58
C ALA A 492 -21.92 17.71 -22.04
N GLU A 493 -21.05 17.04 -22.81
CA GLU A 493 -19.76 17.59 -23.26
C GLU A 493 -19.81 18.24 -24.65
N GLY A 494 -20.92 18.03 -25.38
CA GLY A 494 -21.08 18.50 -26.74
C GLY A 494 -20.40 17.59 -27.78
N PRO A 495 -20.16 18.07 -29.01
CA PRO A 495 -19.67 17.26 -30.11
C PRO A 495 -18.14 17.04 -30.06
N ASN A 496 -17.62 16.54 -28.93
CA ASN A 496 -16.22 16.18 -28.74
C ASN A 496 -16.13 14.72 -28.23
N LEU A 497 -15.47 13.85 -29.00
CA LEU A 497 -15.40 12.41 -28.70
C LEU A 497 -14.59 12.11 -27.45
N ASP A 498 -13.44 12.77 -27.26
CA ASP A 498 -12.53 12.45 -26.15
C ASP A 498 -13.16 12.84 -24.81
N LYS A 499 -13.76 14.03 -24.74
CA LYS A 499 -14.49 14.48 -23.55
C LYS A 499 -15.73 13.62 -23.27
N ALA A 500 -16.43 13.19 -24.31
CA ALA A 500 -17.57 12.27 -24.14
C ALA A 500 -17.11 10.91 -23.59
N ARG A 501 -15.96 10.38 -24.03
CA ARG A 501 -15.37 9.15 -23.46
C ARG A 501 -14.96 9.32 -22.01
N GLU A 502 -14.29 10.42 -21.67
CA GLU A 502 -13.93 10.75 -20.27
C GLU A 502 -15.18 10.80 -19.38
N TRP A 503 -16.24 11.47 -19.85
CA TRP A 503 -17.51 11.51 -19.14
C TRP A 503 -18.13 10.11 -18.96
N LEU A 504 -18.10 9.25 -19.99
CA LEU A 504 -18.57 7.87 -19.90
C LEU A 504 -17.76 7.03 -18.91
N MET A 505 -16.43 7.17 -18.93
CA MET A 505 -15.55 6.50 -17.98
C MET A 505 -15.85 6.91 -16.53
N ASN A 506 -16.21 8.16 -16.30
CA ASN A 506 -16.49 8.67 -14.96
C ASN A 506 -17.90 8.33 -14.47
N TRP A 507 -18.90 8.25 -15.36
CA TRP A 507 -20.31 8.25 -14.95
C TRP A 507 -21.17 7.10 -15.45
N ALA A 508 -20.74 6.37 -16.48
CA ALA A 508 -21.54 5.32 -17.11
C ALA A 508 -20.99 3.91 -16.81
N PRO A 509 -21.86 2.93 -16.47
CA PRO A 509 -21.43 1.55 -16.32
C PRO A 509 -20.91 1.00 -17.66
N MET A 510 -19.77 0.33 -17.62
CA MET A 510 -19.21 -0.35 -18.79
C MET A 510 -19.91 -1.70 -18.94
N LYS A 511 -20.16 -2.12 -20.19
CA LYS A 511 -20.64 -3.47 -20.46
C LYS A 511 -19.51 -4.46 -20.23
N GLU A 512 -19.81 -5.54 -19.53
CA GLU A 512 -18.93 -6.72 -19.43
C GLU A 512 -18.78 -7.45 -20.76
#